data_AF-A0A662ATP8-F1
#
_entry.id   AF-A0A662ATP8-F1
#
_cell.length_a   1.000
_cell.length_b   1.000
_cell.length_c   1.000
_cell.angle_alpha   90.00
_cell.angle_beta   90.00
_cell.angle_gamma   90.00
#
_symmetry.space_group_name_H-M   'P 1'
#
loop_
_entity.id
_entity.type
_entity.pdbx_description
1 polymer ?
#
loop_
_entity_poly.entity_id
_entity_poly.type
_entity_poly.pdbx_seq_one_letter_code
_entity_poly.pdbx_strand_id
1 'polypeptide(L)'
;MIQRVQSIYLSLILVAVAVTILFPLATFQVGDSFFIMNIMGFDGANELGLDLPNVIAIGVLTALLGVSSLFTLFQYKNRKLQMKLIMISMLINFGLLGAIFFYSDMVGAMEAVNTEFDYDIAAYFPVVSVLLLILANRNIRADEKLIRQSERLR
;
A
#
# COMPACT_ATOMS: atom_id res chain seq x y z
N MET A 1 -26.05 -0.34 -1.27
CA MET A 1 -25.56 -1.63 -0.73
C MET A 1 -24.07 -1.57 -0.35
N ILE A 2 -23.70 -0.60 0.50
CA ILE A 2 -22.38 -0.58 1.18
C ILE A 2 -22.31 -1.68 2.26
N GLN A 3 -23.41 -2.35 2.59
CA GLN A 3 -23.52 -3.49 3.52
C GLN A 3 -23.10 -4.83 2.90
N ARG A 4 -22.02 -4.90 2.11
CA ARG A 4 -21.44 -6.19 1.68
C ARG A 4 -20.04 -6.30 2.23
N VAL A 5 -19.61 -7.50 2.62
CA VAL A 5 -18.31 -7.73 3.28
C VAL A 5 -17.13 -7.18 2.44
N GLN A 6 -17.25 -7.13 1.10
CA GLN A 6 -16.25 -6.55 0.21
C GLN A 6 -15.96 -5.05 0.41
N SER A 7 -16.96 -4.24 0.76
CA SER A 7 -16.75 -2.80 1.02
C SER A 7 -15.95 -2.60 2.30
N ILE A 8 -16.13 -3.47 3.31
CA ILE A 8 -15.36 -3.45 4.56
C ILE A 8 -13.87 -3.66 4.25
N TYR A 9 -13.52 -4.66 3.43
CA TYR A 9 -12.12 -4.87 3.04
C TYR A 9 -11.54 -3.67 2.28
N LEU A 10 -12.29 -3.09 1.34
CA LEU A 10 -11.86 -1.89 0.61
C LEU A 10 -11.70 -0.68 1.53
N SER A 11 -12.57 -0.49 2.52
CA SER A 11 -12.43 0.56 3.53
C SER A 11 -11.21 0.34 4.42
N LEU A 12 -10.93 -0.90 4.83
CA LEU A 12 -9.73 -1.23 5.62
C LEU A 12 -8.44 -0.98 4.82
N ILE A 13 -8.45 -1.21 3.50
CA ILE A 13 -7.32 -0.85 2.63
C ILE A 13 -7.10 0.67 2.64
N LEU A 14 -8.17 1.47 2.60
CA LEU A 14 -8.04 2.94 2.68
C LEU A 14 -7.45 3.39 4.03
N VAL A 15 -7.81 2.73 5.13
CA VAL A 15 -7.19 2.97 6.44
C VAL A 15 -5.71 2.60 6.41
N ALA A 16 -5.36 1.44 5.85
CA ALA A 16 -3.97 1.02 5.73
C ALA A 16 -3.14 2.00 4.88
N VAL A 17 -3.70 2.51 3.77
CA VAL A 17 -3.08 3.55 2.95
C VAL A 17 -2.90 4.84 3.74
N ALA A 18 -3.91 5.27 4.50
CA ALA A 18 -3.80 6.46 5.34
C ALA A 18 -2.70 6.33 6.40
N VAL A 19 -2.58 5.16 7.04
CA VAL A 19 -1.49 4.89 7.99
C VAL A 19 -0.14 4.93 7.28
N THR A 20 -0.02 4.33 6.10
CA THR A 20 1.23 4.37 5.30
C THR A 20 1.63 5.80 4.93
N ILE A 21 0.66 6.69 4.68
CA ILE A 21 0.90 8.11 4.36
C ILE A 21 1.35 8.92 5.58
N LEU A 22 0.76 8.65 6.75
CA LEU A 22 0.88 9.50 7.94
C LEU A 22 2.05 9.12 8.85
N PHE A 23 2.59 7.91 8.73
CA PHE A 23 3.60 7.38 9.63
C PHE A 23 4.91 7.05 8.91
N PRO A 24 6.04 7.14 9.64
CA PRO A 24 7.35 6.67 9.19
C PRO A 24 7.33 5.26 8.64
N LEU A 25 8.09 5.03 7.56
CA LEU A 25 8.27 3.71 6.95
C LEU A 25 9.51 3.00 7.47
N ALA A 26 10.60 3.72 7.72
CA ALA A 26 11.82 3.19 8.28
C ALA A 26 12.61 4.29 8.97
N THR A 27 13.36 3.90 9.99
CA THR A 27 14.26 4.77 10.74
C THR A 27 15.69 4.26 10.59
N PHE A 28 16.59 5.18 10.26
CA PHE A 28 18.00 4.89 9.98
C PHE A 28 18.89 5.61 10.98
N GLN A 29 19.98 4.94 11.38
CA GLN A 29 20.95 5.49 12.33
C GLN A 29 22.29 5.79 11.64
N VAL A 30 22.84 6.97 11.95
CA VAL A 30 24.15 7.45 11.47
C VAL A 30 24.91 8.01 12.67
N GLY A 31 25.87 7.25 13.19
CA GLY A 31 26.51 7.57 14.47
C GLY A 31 25.48 7.61 15.61
N ASP A 32 25.37 8.75 16.29
CA ASP A 32 24.39 8.99 17.37
C ASP A 32 23.10 9.67 16.89
N SER A 33 23.00 9.98 15.59
CA SER A 33 21.86 10.69 14.99
C SER A 33 20.96 9.73 14.22
N PHE A 34 19.69 10.13 14.05
CA PHE A 34 18.68 9.38 13.30
C PHE A 34 18.07 10.22 12.20
N PHE A 35 17.68 9.57 11.12
CA PHE A 35 16.82 10.15 10.09
C PHE A 35 15.72 9.16 9.69
N ILE A 36 14.62 9.68 9.16
CA ILE A 36 13.39 8.91 8.96
C ILE A 36 13.02 8.92 7.48
N MET A 37 12.61 7.77 6.95
CA MET A 37 12.02 7.68 5.62
C MET A 37 10.49 7.73 5.70
N ASN A 38 9.92 8.68 4.97
CA ASN A 38 8.49 8.82 4.72
C ASN A 38 8.18 8.55 3.24
N ILE A 39 6.89 8.51 2.89
CA ILE A 39 6.47 8.25 1.50
C ILE A 39 6.95 9.27 0.46
N MET A 40 7.36 10.47 0.90
CA MET A 40 7.78 11.57 0.01
C MET A 40 9.29 11.86 0.05
N GLY A 41 10.02 11.30 1.02
CA GLY A 41 11.41 11.71 1.24
C GLY A 41 11.98 11.24 2.57
N PHE A 42 13.12 11.82 2.91
CA PHE A 42 13.82 11.55 4.16
C PHE A 42 13.88 12.82 5.02
N ASP A 43 13.40 12.72 6.25
CA ASP A 43 13.44 13.80 7.22
C ASP A 43 14.69 13.65 8.11
N GLY A 44 15.45 14.74 8.30
CA GLY A 44 16.71 14.75 9.05
C GLY A 44 17.97 14.41 8.22
N ALA A 45 17.81 13.88 7.01
CA ALA A 45 18.95 13.47 6.16
C ALA A 45 19.85 14.65 5.71
N ASN A 46 19.25 15.82 5.42
CA ASN A 46 20.00 17.00 4.98
C ASN A 46 20.93 17.55 6.09
N GLU A 47 20.52 17.45 7.35
CA GLU A 47 21.32 17.90 8.50
C GLU A 47 22.56 17.01 8.70
N LEU A 48 22.50 15.77 8.22
CA LEU A 48 23.60 14.80 8.22
C LEU A 48 24.46 14.88 6.95
N GLY A 49 24.13 15.77 5.99
CA GLY A 49 24.88 15.94 4.75
C GLY A 49 24.85 14.71 3.83
N LEU A 50 23.82 13.87 3.94
CA LEU A 50 23.68 12.65 3.14
C LEU A 50 23.02 12.95 1.79
N ASP A 51 23.61 12.43 0.72
CA ASP A 51 22.99 12.43 -0.61
C ASP A 51 22.15 11.14 -0.78
N LEU A 52 20.84 11.27 -0.58
CA LEU A 52 19.91 10.15 -0.59
C LEU A 52 19.09 10.11 -1.89
N PRO A 53 18.69 8.90 -2.34
CA PRO A 53 17.86 8.73 -3.52
C PRO A 53 16.49 9.41 -3.37
N ASN A 54 15.90 9.80 -4.50
CA ASN A 54 14.51 10.26 -4.49
C ASN A 54 13.54 9.06 -4.39
N VAL A 55 12.66 9.10 -3.38
CA VAL A 55 11.66 8.06 -3.09
C VAL A 55 10.23 8.41 -3.52
N ILE A 56 10.04 9.42 -4.38
CA ILE A 56 8.73 9.87 -4.90
C ILE A 56 7.88 8.72 -5.46
N ALA A 57 8.51 7.68 -6.00
CA ALA A 57 7.81 6.49 -6.48
C ALA A 57 6.92 5.85 -5.40
N ILE A 58 7.35 5.83 -4.14
CA ILE A 58 6.57 5.32 -3.00
C ILE A 58 5.31 6.16 -2.82
N GLY A 59 5.44 7.50 -2.79
CA GLY A 59 4.30 8.41 -2.66
C GLY A 59 3.30 8.30 -3.81
N VAL A 60 3.78 8.20 -5.05
CA VAL A 60 2.94 8.03 -6.24
C VAL A 60 2.19 6.69 -6.19
N LEU A 61 2.87 5.58 -5.89
CA LEU A 61 2.24 4.27 -5.79
C LEU A 61 1.21 4.20 -4.66
N THR A 62 1.53 4.81 -3.51
CA THR A 62 0.61 4.90 -2.37
C THR A 62 -0.65 5.69 -2.73
N ALA A 63 -0.50 6.83 -3.40
CA ALA A 63 -1.63 7.63 -3.88
C ALA A 63 -2.48 6.88 -4.91
N LEU A 64 -1.85 6.20 -5.88
CA LEU A 64 -2.54 5.39 -6.87
C LEU A 64 -3.31 4.24 -6.22
N LEU A 65 -2.75 3.59 -5.19
CA LEU A 65 -3.42 2.54 -4.44
C LEU A 65 -4.66 3.06 -3.69
N GLY A 66 -4.51 4.22 -3.04
CA GLY A 66 -5.62 4.89 -2.34
C GLY A 66 -6.76 5.28 -3.29
N VAL A 67 -6.43 5.97 -4.39
CA VAL A 67 -7.42 6.41 -5.39
C VAL A 67 -8.10 5.23 -6.07
N SER A 68 -7.36 4.18 -6.45
CA SER A 68 -7.92 2.98 -7.08
C SER A 68 -8.85 2.23 -6.13
N SER A 69 -8.47 2.09 -4.85
CA SER A 69 -9.30 1.45 -3.82
C SER A 69 -10.58 2.24 -3.54
N LEU A 70 -10.47 3.57 -3.44
CA LEU A 70 -11.61 4.46 -3.24
C LEU A 70 -12.57 4.42 -4.43
N PHE A 71 -12.05 4.50 -5.66
CA PHE A 71 -12.86 4.40 -6.87
C PHE A 71 -13.56 3.03 -6.96
N THR A 72 -12.87 1.95 -6.61
CA THR A 72 -13.43 0.59 -6.58
C THR A 72 -14.61 0.48 -5.60
N LEU A 73 -14.52 1.15 -4.45
CA LEU A 73 -15.58 1.15 -3.44
C LEU A 73 -16.88 1.76 -3.98
N PHE A 74 -16.80 2.83 -4.79
CA PHE A 74 -17.95 3.44 -5.43
C PHE A 74 -18.50 2.66 -6.63
N GLN A 75 -17.72 1.75 -7.23
CA GLN A 75 -18.16 0.93 -8.37
C GLN A 75 -19.04 -0.27 -7.98
N TYR A 76 -19.88 -0.12 -6.95
CA TYR A 76 -20.73 -1.18 -6.41
C TYR A 76 -21.83 -1.67 -7.36
N LYS A 77 -22.03 -1.04 -8.52
CA LYS A 77 -22.97 -1.51 -9.55
C LYS A 77 -22.32 -2.43 -10.58
N ASN A 78 -21.01 -2.37 -10.75
CA ASN A 78 -20.29 -3.10 -11.80
C ASN A 78 -19.23 -4.03 -11.19
N ARG A 79 -19.66 -5.24 -10.80
CA ARG A 79 -18.81 -6.26 -10.16
C ARG A 79 -17.62 -6.66 -11.04
N LYS A 80 -17.83 -6.75 -12.36
CA LYS A 80 -16.75 -7.06 -13.32
C LYS A 80 -15.68 -5.99 -13.34
N LEU A 81 -16.06 -4.72 -13.27
CA LEU A 81 -15.12 -3.61 -13.15
C LEU A 81 -14.41 -3.64 -11.80
N GLN A 82 -15.12 -3.89 -10.68
CA GLN A 82 -14.48 -4.01 -9.36
C GLN A 82 -13.39 -5.09 -9.33
N MET A 83 -13.62 -6.25 -9.92
CA MET A 83 -12.60 -7.31 -10.00
C MET A 83 -11.35 -6.87 -10.78
N LYS A 84 -11.54 -6.15 -11.90
CA LYS A 84 -10.40 -5.60 -12.68
C LYS A 84 -9.63 -4.55 -11.88
N LEU A 85 -10.33 -3.62 -11.23
CA LEU A 85 -9.70 -2.58 -10.43
C LEU A 85 -8.94 -3.14 -9.23
N ILE A 86 -9.45 -4.20 -8.58
CA ILE A 86 -8.75 -4.88 -7.49
C ILE A 86 -7.47 -5.55 -7.99
N MET A 87 -7.47 -6.15 -9.18
CA MET A 87 -6.27 -6.71 -9.79
C MET A 87 -5.22 -5.63 -10.08
N ILE A 88 -5.65 -4.47 -10.60
CA ILE A 88 -4.76 -3.30 -10.79
C ILE A 88 -4.22 -2.82 -9.43
N SER A 89 -5.08 -2.72 -8.42
CA SER A 89 -4.69 -2.32 -7.06
C SER A 89 -3.67 -3.27 -6.45
N MET A 90 -3.81 -4.59 -6.70
CA MET A 90 -2.81 -5.59 -6.28
C MET A 90 -1.46 -5.34 -6.95
N LEU A 91 -1.43 -5.11 -8.26
CA LEU A 91 -0.19 -4.83 -8.98
C LEU A 91 0.50 -3.57 -8.45
N ILE A 92 -0.25 -2.49 -8.24
CA ILE A 92 0.26 -1.25 -7.64
C ILE A 92 0.84 -1.53 -6.25
N ASN A 93 0.13 -2.30 -5.42
CA ASN A 93 0.55 -2.60 -4.05
C ASN A 93 1.81 -3.48 -4.00
N PHE A 94 1.98 -4.42 -4.92
CA PHE A 94 3.23 -5.17 -5.06
C PHE A 94 4.38 -4.27 -5.51
N GLY A 95 4.13 -3.34 -6.42
CA GLY A 95 5.11 -2.31 -6.79
C GLY A 95 5.49 -1.43 -5.60
N LEU A 96 4.52 -1.05 -4.77
CA LEU A 96 4.73 -0.25 -3.55
C LEU A 96 5.63 -0.99 -2.55
N LEU A 97 5.32 -2.27 -2.26
CA LEU A 97 6.15 -3.11 -1.41
C LEU A 97 7.58 -3.21 -1.95
N GLY A 98 7.72 -3.51 -3.25
CA GLY A 98 9.02 -3.58 -3.91
C GLY A 98 9.80 -2.26 -3.78
N ALA A 99 9.14 -1.11 -3.98
CA ALA A 99 9.78 0.19 -3.84
C ALA A 99 10.23 0.46 -2.39
N ILE A 100 9.37 0.22 -1.39
CA ILE A 100 9.70 0.45 0.02
C ILE A 100 10.94 -0.36 0.42
N PHE A 101 10.96 -1.67 0.17
CA PHE A 101 12.10 -2.51 0.52
C PHE A 101 13.34 -2.15 -0.29
N PHE A 102 13.21 -1.92 -1.60
CA PHE A 102 14.33 -1.54 -2.45
C PHE A 102 15.03 -0.27 -1.99
N TYR A 103 14.28 0.80 -1.71
CA TYR A 103 14.86 2.06 -1.24
C TYR A 103 15.43 1.93 0.17
N SER A 104 14.75 1.21 1.06
CA SER A 104 15.23 1.01 2.44
C SER A 104 16.54 0.24 2.46
N ASP A 105 16.61 -0.88 1.74
CA ASP A 105 17.82 -1.70 1.67
C ASP A 105 18.95 -0.96 0.96
N MET A 106 18.65 -0.17 -0.09
CA MET A 106 19.65 0.64 -0.78
C MET A 106 20.28 1.70 0.14
N VAL A 107 19.46 2.36 0.97
CA VAL A 107 19.95 3.34 1.95
C VAL A 107 20.67 2.65 3.11
N GLY A 108 20.15 1.54 3.62
CA GLY A 108 20.78 0.75 4.68
C GLY A 108 22.12 0.12 4.27
N ALA A 109 22.38 -0.03 2.97
CA ALA A 109 23.66 -0.52 2.46
C ALA A 109 24.74 0.57 2.31
N MET A 110 24.42 1.85 2.55
CA MET A 110 25.39 2.94 2.46
C MET A 110 26.37 2.89 3.64
N GLU A 111 27.68 3.03 3.40
CA GLU A 111 28.71 2.95 4.46
C GLU A 111 28.51 3.95 5.61
N ALA A 112 27.90 5.10 5.33
CA ALA A 112 27.62 6.13 6.32
C ALA A 112 26.45 5.78 7.25
N VAL A 113 25.58 4.86 6.83
CA VAL A 113 24.43 4.38 7.60
C VAL A 113 24.88 3.15 8.35
N ASN A 114 24.74 3.14 9.68
CA ASN A 114 25.10 1.98 10.49
C ASN A 114 24.37 0.73 9.95
N THR A 115 24.98 -0.44 10.13
CA THR A 115 24.47 -1.72 9.60
C THR A 115 23.11 -2.15 10.13
N GLU A 116 22.55 -1.44 11.11
CA GLU A 116 21.24 -1.72 11.71
C GLU A 116 20.31 -0.53 11.45
N PHE A 117 19.33 -0.75 10.57
CA PHE A 117 18.18 0.12 10.40
C PHE A 117 16.91 -0.69 10.64
N ASP A 118 15.87 -0.02 11.12
CA ASP A 118 14.61 -0.68 11.48
C ASP A 118 13.48 -0.23 10.56
N TYR A 119 12.70 -1.21 10.09
CA TYR A 119 11.43 -0.96 9.44
C TYR A 119 10.38 -0.59 10.47
N ASP A 120 9.72 0.55 10.27
CA ASP A 120 8.63 0.98 11.11
C ASP A 120 7.34 0.22 10.77
N ILE A 121 6.40 0.19 11.72
CA ILE A 121 5.15 -0.58 11.58
C ILE A 121 4.36 -0.20 10.31
N ALA A 122 4.46 1.06 9.86
CA ALA A 122 3.75 1.55 8.68
C ALA A 122 4.19 0.84 7.39
N ALA A 123 5.45 0.43 7.27
CA ALA A 123 5.96 -0.30 6.10
C ALA A 123 5.29 -1.66 5.89
N TYR A 124 4.68 -2.24 6.92
CA TYR A 124 3.98 -3.52 6.84
C TYR A 124 2.49 -3.39 6.46
N PHE A 125 1.90 -2.20 6.50
CA PHE A 125 0.49 -2.00 6.11
C PHE A 125 0.19 -2.31 4.63
N PRO A 126 1.10 -2.04 3.68
CA PRO A 126 0.97 -2.54 2.31
C PRO A 126 0.91 -4.08 2.24
N VAL A 127 1.59 -4.81 3.13
CA VAL A 127 1.48 -6.29 3.21
C VAL A 127 0.07 -6.70 3.63
N VAL A 128 -0.47 -6.05 4.67
CA VAL A 128 -1.86 -6.27 5.12
C VAL A 128 -2.85 -5.96 3.99
N SER A 129 -2.58 -4.91 3.21
CA SER A 129 -3.41 -4.52 2.06
C SER A 129 -3.47 -5.59 0.97
N VAL A 130 -2.40 -6.38 0.75
CA VAL A 130 -2.44 -7.52 -0.19
C VAL A 130 -3.48 -8.55 0.26
N LEU A 131 -3.46 -8.92 1.56
CA LEU A 131 -4.41 -9.89 2.11
C LEU A 131 -5.86 -9.39 1.97
N LEU A 132 -6.10 -8.12 2.27
CA LEU A 132 -7.42 -7.51 2.15
C LEU A 132 -7.89 -7.46 0.68
N LEU A 133 -7.00 -7.16 -0.27
CA LEU A 133 -7.33 -7.16 -1.71
C LEU A 133 -7.72 -8.57 -2.20
N ILE A 134 -7.01 -9.61 -1.74
CA ILE A 134 -7.34 -11.01 -2.06
C ILE A 134 -8.72 -11.36 -1.51
N LEU A 135 -9.00 -11.01 -0.25
CA LEU A 135 -10.31 -11.24 0.37
C LEU A 135 -11.43 -10.47 -0.33
N ALA A 136 -11.21 -9.21 -0.70
CA ALA A 136 -12.16 -8.41 -1.46
C ALA A 136 -12.50 -9.06 -2.81
N ASN A 137 -11.48 -9.44 -3.59
CA ASN A 137 -11.65 -10.10 -4.88
C ASN A 137 -12.42 -11.42 -4.76
N ARG A 138 -12.10 -12.24 -3.74
CA ARG A 138 -12.79 -13.52 -3.48
C ARG A 138 -14.28 -13.31 -3.23
N ASN A 139 -14.65 -12.34 -2.40
CA ASN A 139 -16.04 -12.07 -2.08
C ASN A 139 -16.82 -11.49 -3.27
N ILE A 140 -16.21 -10.61 -4.07
CA ILE A 140 -16.84 -10.07 -5.28
C ILE A 140 -17.11 -11.18 -6.31
N ARG A 141 -16.18 -12.13 -6.47
CA ARG A 141 -16.38 -13.29 -7.36
C ARG A 141 -17.51 -14.20 -6.89
N ALA A 142 -17.62 -14.44 -5.59
CA ALA A 142 -18.70 -15.22 -5.02
C ALA A 142 -20.06 -14.54 -5.25
N ASP A 143 -20.14 -13.23 -4.99
CA ASP A 143 -21.32 -12.41 -5.23
C ASP A 143 -21.78 -12.45 -6.69
N GLU A 144 -20.85 -12.29 -7.65
CA GLU A 144 -21.15 -12.36 -9.07
C GLU A 144 -21.69 -13.74 -9.48
N LYS A 145 -21.12 -14.82 -8.92
CA LYS A 145 -21.56 -16.19 -9.19
C LYS A 145 -22.98 -16.43 -8.70
N LEU A 146 -23.33 -15.95 -7.50
CA LEU A 146 -24.68 -16.07 -6.94
C LEU A 146 -25.72 -15.36 -7.80
N ILE A 147 -25.42 -14.13 -8.25
CA ILE A 147 -26.31 -13.36 -9.12
C ILE A 147 -26.53 -14.11 -10.44
N ARG A 148 -25.45 -14.56 -11.08
CA ARG A 148 -25.53 -15.28 -12.36
C ARG A 148 -26.28 -16.61 -12.25
N GLN A 149 -26.20 -17.30 -11.11
CA GLN A 149 -26.99 -18.51 -10.88
C GLN A 149 -28.48 -18.20 -10.76
N SER A 150 -28.84 -17.11 -10.08
CA SER A 150 -30.25 -16.70 -9.93
C SER A 150 -30.89 -16.30 -11.26
N GLU A 151 -30.14 -15.69 -12.17
CA GLU A 151 -30.62 -15.32 -13.52
C GLU A 151 -30.87 -16.54 -14.41
N ARG A 152 -30.18 -17.66 -14.19
CA ARG A 152 -30.37 -18.89 -14.98
C ARG A 152 -31.64 -19.67 -14.61
N LEU A 153 -32.22 -19.39 -13.44
CA LEU A 153 -33.41 -20.06 -12.92
C LEU A 153 -34.70 -19.26 -13.20
N ARG A 154 -34.58 -18.06 -13.77
CA ARG A 154 -35.68 -17.22 -14.22
C ARG A 154 -35.84 -17.36 -15.72
#